data_AF-A0A401QA86-F1
#
_entry.id   AF-A0A401QA86-F1
#
_cell.length_a   1.000
_cell.length_b   1.000
_cell.length_c   1.000
_cell.angle_alpha   90.00
_cell.angle_beta   90.00
_cell.angle_gamma   90.00
#
_symmetry.space_group_name_H-M   'P 1'
#
loop_
_entity.id
_entity.type
_entity.pdbx_description
1 polymer ?
#
loop_
_entity_poly.entity_id
_entity_poly.type
_entity_poly.pdbx_seq_one_letter_code
_entity_poly.pdbx_strand_id
1 'polypeptide(L)'
;TDHYNQSLVFCPEEPKIFFSIREPIVNRVFTSHQNRGFTSKMCVRSRCWNACMVVDGGTSFEFNDGAIATLTVDEDDALCTVVLED
;
A
#
# COMPACT_ATOMS: atom_id res chain seq x y z
N THR A 1 1.42 24.34 6.56
CA THR A 1 1.47 22.93 6.12
C THR A 1 1.81 22.81 4.64
N ASP A 2 1.46 23.80 3.83
CA ASP A 2 1.60 23.79 2.36
C ASP A 2 3.01 23.49 1.85
N HIS A 3 4.05 24.07 2.47
CA HIS A 3 5.44 23.78 2.10
C HIS A 3 5.80 22.30 2.24
N TYR A 4 5.29 21.62 3.28
CA TYR A 4 5.52 20.19 3.46
C TYR A 4 4.78 19.38 2.38
N ASN A 5 3.49 19.67 2.17
CA ASN A 5 2.68 18.97 1.16
C ASN A 5 3.26 19.12 -0.26
N GLN A 6 3.79 20.31 -0.59
CA GLN A 6 4.45 20.58 -1.87
C GLN A 6 5.81 19.87 -2.03
N SER A 7 6.41 19.42 -0.92
CA SER A 7 7.67 18.66 -0.92
C SER A 7 7.47 17.14 -1.06
N LEU A 8 6.23 16.66 -0.99
CA LEU A 8 5.94 15.24 -1.16
C LEU A 8 6.23 14.80 -2.60
N VAL A 9 6.77 13.58 -2.73
CA VAL A 9 7.08 12.99 -4.04
C VAL A 9 5.81 12.73 -4.85
N PHE A 10 4.69 12.49 -4.16
CA PHE A 10 3.37 12.25 -4.75
C PHE A 10 2.36 13.20 -4.13
N CYS A 11 1.41 13.67 -4.93
CA CYS A 11 0.34 14.52 -4.45
C CYS A 11 -0.51 13.74 -3.43
N PRO A 12 -0.74 14.28 -2.22
CA PRO A 12 -1.54 13.60 -1.20
C PRO A 12 -3.00 13.43 -1.62
N GLU A 13 -3.47 14.23 -2.59
CA GLU A 13 -4.86 14.21 -3.07
C GLU A 13 -5.10 13.25 -4.24
N GLU A 14 -4.07 12.51 -4.69
CA GLU A 14 -4.28 11.49 -5.71
C GLU A 14 -4.91 10.23 -5.11
N PRO A 15 -6.10 9.78 -5.59
CA PRO A 15 -6.80 8.60 -5.05
C PRO A 15 -6.19 7.30 -5.59
N LYS A 16 -4.91 7.06 -5.29
CA LYS A 16 -4.15 5.91 -5.79
C LYS A 16 -3.31 5.29 -4.68
N ILE A 17 -3.21 3.98 -4.73
CA ILE A 17 -2.30 3.17 -3.92
C ILE A 17 -0.98 3.06 -4.67
N PHE A 18 0.10 3.51 -4.05
CA PHE A 18 1.45 3.16 -4.46
C PHE A 18 1.85 1.84 -3.81
N PHE A 19 2.33 0.88 -4.60
CA PHE A 19 2.86 -0.38 -4.08
C PHE A 19 4.32 -0.57 -4.48
N SER A 20 5.05 -1.35 -3.68
CA SER A 20 6.42 -1.76 -3.96
C SER A 20 6.69 -3.17 -3.44
N ILE A 21 7.30 -4.02 -4.27
CA ILE A 21 7.77 -5.36 -3.94
C ILE A 21 9.25 -5.26 -3.61
N ARG A 22 9.63 -5.68 -2.40
CA ARG A 22 11.03 -5.68 -1.95
C ARG A 22 11.67 -7.03 -2.17
N GLU A 23 12.92 -7.00 -2.67
CA GLU A 23 13.80 -8.16 -2.80
C GLU A 23 13.14 -9.39 -3.46
N PRO A 24 12.47 -9.23 -4.63
CA PRO A 24 11.85 -10.37 -5.30
C PRO A 24 12.92 -11.35 -5.78
N ILE A 25 12.68 -12.65 -5.58
CA ILE A 25 13.49 -13.70 -6.19
C ILE A 25 13.10 -13.79 -7.67
N VAL A 26 14.04 -13.45 -8.56
CA VAL A 26 13.85 -13.53 -10.01
C VAL A 26 14.78 -14.59 -10.58
N ASN A 27 14.22 -15.62 -11.22
CA ASN A 27 14.94 -16.70 -11.86
C ASN A 27 14.10 -17.29 -13.02
N ARG A 28 14.45 -18.49 -13.52
CA ARG A 28 13.73 -19.15 -14.62
C ARG A 28 12.28 -19.52 -14.27
N VAL A 29 11.97 -19.70 -12.99
CA VAL A 29 10.67 -20.14 -12.47
C VAL A 29 9.85 -18.95 -11.94
N PHE A 30 10.50 -18.02 -11.25
CA PHE A 30 9.86 -16.84 -10.66
C PHE A 30 10.25 -15.58 -11.44
N THR A 31 9.25 -14.86 -11.92
CA THR A 31 9.44 -13.57 -12.60
C THR A 31 8.65 -12.49 -11.86
N SER A 32 9.17 -11.27 -11.86
CA SER A 32 8.47 -10.11 -11.36
C SER A 32 8.62 -8.97 -12.35
N HIS A 33 7.54 -8.67 -13.06
CA HIS A 33 7.53 -7.68 -14.14
C HIS A 33 7.36 -6.25 -13.62
N GLN A 34 6.66 -6.08 -12.50
CA GLN A 34 6.37 -4.77 -11.92
C GLN A 34 6.60 -4.80 -10.42
N ASN A 35 7.76 -4.30 -10.00
CA ASN A 35 8.14 -4.23 -8.58
C ASN A 35 7.63 -2.96 -7.91
N ARG A 36 7.07 -2.00 -8.66
CA ARG A 36 6.46 -0.79 -8.12
C ARG A 36 5.47 -0.20 -9.10
N GLY A 37 4.49 0.51 -8.59
CA GLY A 37 3.51 1.19 -9.43
C GLY A 37 2.38 1.80 -8.64
N PHE A 38 1.44 2.37 -9.38
CA PHE A 38 0.20 2.93 -8.86
C PHE A 38 -0.98 2.07 -9.31
N THR A 39 -1.99 1.96 -8.45
CA THR A 39 -3.26 1.31 -8.76
C THR A 39 -4.38 1.93 -7.92
N SER A 40 -5.63 1.80 -8.34
CA SER A 40 -6.80 2.13 -7.50
C SER A 40 -7.29 0.93 -6.67
N LYS A 41 -6.83 -0.28 -7.02
CA LYS A 41 -7.20 -1.53 -6.36
C LYS A 41 -6.07 -2.55 -6.41
N MET A 42 -5.85 -3.26 -5.31
CA MET A 42 -4.92 -4.40 -5.28
C MET A 42 -5.48 -5.55 -4.46
N CYS A 43 -5.06 -6.77 -4.79
CA CYS A 43 -5.39 -7.98 -4.07
C CYS A 43 -4.12 -8.79 -3.86
N VAL A 44 -3.80 -9.12 -2.61
CA VAL A 44 -2.66 -9.96 -2.24
C VAL A 44 -3.19 -11.26 -1.67
N ARG A 45 -2.72 -12.39 -2.19
CA ARG A 45 -3.00 -13.72 -1.64
C ARG A 45 -1.72 -14.30 -1.09
N SER A 46 -1.72 -14.64 0.18
CA SER A 46 -0.56 -15.28 0.81
C SER A 46 -0.38 -16.71 0.31
N ARG A 47 0.90 -17.07 0.16
CA ARG A 47 1.40 -18.43 -0.05
C ARG A 47 2.38 -18.87 1.04
N CYS A 48 2.45 -18.10 2.12
CA CYS A 48 3.44 -18.28 3.18
C CYS A 48 2.85 -19.08 4.34
N TRP A 49 3.58 -20.03 4.92
CA TRP A 49 3.09 -20.76 6.09
C TRP A 49 3.05 -19.94 7.38
N ASN A 50 3.97 -18.98 7.52
CA ASN A 50 4.04 -18.08 8.67
C ASN A 50 4.36 -16.68 8.16
N ALA A 51 3.31 -15.89 7.90
CA ALA A 51 3.45 -14.52 7.43
C ALA A 51 2.57 -13.57 8.22
N CYS A 52 2.89 -12.29 8.12
CA CYS A 52 2.25 -11.23 8.86
C CYS A 52 1.97 -10.05 7.93
N MET A 53 0.78 -9.46 8.07
CA MET A 53 0.43 -8.18 7.47
C MET A 53 0.41 -7.12 8.55
N VAL A 54 1.07 -5.99 8.31
CA VAL A 54 1.16 -4.86 9.25
C VAL A 54 0.51 -3.64 8.61
N VAL A 55 -0.35 -2.96 9.36
CA VAL A 55 -1.04 -1.73 8.95
C VAL A 55 -0.63 -0.60 9.91
N ASP A 56 -0.19 0.52 9.34
CA ASP A 56 0.24 1.76 10.02
C ASP A 56 1.29 1.60 11.14
N GLY A 57 1.98 0.46 11.17
CA GLY A 57 2.98 0.11 12.19
C GLY A 57 2.39 -0.20 13.58
N GLY A 58 1.09 0.00 13.80
CA GLY A 58 0.42 -0.23 15.08
C GLY A 58 -0.32 -1.56 15.19
N THR A 59 -0.74 -2.16 14.06
CA THR A 59 -1.55 -3.38 14.05
C THR A 59 -0.96 -4.45 13.15
N SER A 60 -0.92 -5.70 13.62
CA SER A 60 -0.48 -6.86 12.87
C SER A 60 -1.54 -7.95 12.82
N PHE A 61 -1.56 -8.68 11.70
CA PHE A 61 -2.47 -9.79 11.46
C PHE A 61 -1.68 -11.00 10.95
N GLU A 62 -2.05 -12.20 11.40
CA GLU A 62 -1.59 -13.42 10.75
C GLU A 62 -2.07 -13.42 9.29
N PHE A 63 -1.14 -13.71 8.38
CA PHE A 63 -1.39 -13.66 6.94
C PHE A 63 -0.84 -14.93 6.27
N ASN A 64 -1.23 -16.08 6.79
CA ASN A 64 -0.76 -17.41 6.36
C ASN A 64 -1.41 -17.85 5.04
N ASP A 65 -0.97 -18.99 4.50
CA ASP A 65 -1.36 -19.49 3.17
C ASP A 65 -2.88 -19.49 2.98
N GLY A 66 -3.31 -18.92 1.85
CA GLY A 66 -4.72 -18.76 1.53
C GLY A 66 -5.36 -17.47 2.05
N ALA A 67 -4.74 -16.74 2.97
CA ALA A 67 -5.23 -15.42 3.38
C ALA A 67 -5.23 -14.44 2.19
N ILE A 68 -6.25 -13.58 2.14
CA ILE A 68 -6.45 -12.60 1.07
C ILE A 68 -6.67 -11.22 1.68
N ALA A 69 -5.89 -10.24 1.22
CA ALA A 69 -6.08 -8.83 1.51
C ALA A 69 -6.46 -8.10 0.22
N THR A 70 -7.57 -7.38 0.26
CA THR A 70 -7.98 -6.48 -0.84
C THR A 70 -7.87 -5.05 -0.34
N LEU A 71 -7.18 -4.20 -1.09
CA LEU A 71 -7.06 -2.78 -0.82
C LEU A 71 -7.70 -2.02 -1.97
N THR A 72 -8.53 -1.05 -1.63
CA THR A 72 -9.24 -0.15 -2.54
C THR A 72 -9.16 1.26 -2.00
N VAL A 73 -9.22 2.24 -2.89
CA VAL A 73 -9.41 3.65 -2.50
C VAL A 73 -10.89 3.98 -2.66
N ASP A 74 -11.47 4.54 -1.61
CA ASP A 74 -12.80 5.12 -1.61
C ASP A 74 -12.69 6.58 -1.14
N GLU A 75 -13.36 7.50 -1.83
CA GLU A 75 -13.35 8.92 -1.48
C GLU A 75 -14.13 9.17 -0.18
N ASP A 76 -15.11 8.33 0.13
CA ASP A 76 -15.90 8.42 1.36
C ASP A 76 -15.08 8.04 2.61
N ASP A 77 -13.97 7.29 2.43
CA ASP A 77 -13.03 6.91 3.49
C ASP A 77 -11.92 7.96 3.71
N ALA A 78 -11.95 9.10 3.01
CA ALA A 78 -10.92 10.13 3.11
C ALA A 78 -10.84 10.72 4.53
N LEU A 79 -9.61 10.94 5.00
CA LEU A 79 -9.37 11.57 6.30
C LEU A 79 -9.83 13.02 6.28
N CYS A 80 -10.79 13.36 7.15
CA CYS A 80 -11.23 14.74 7.34
C CYS A 80 -10.16 15.51 8.13
N THR A 81 -9.42 16.38 7.45
CA THR A 81 -8.42 17.25 8.07
C THR A 81 -8.99 18.64 8.34
N VAL A 82 -8.64 19.22 9.49
CA VAL A 82 -8.97 20.62 9.80
C VAL A 82 -7.84 21.49 9.28
N VAL A 83 -8.16 22.44 8.41
CA VAL A 83 -7.24 23.49 8.01
C VAL A 83 -7.35 24.62 9.03
N LEU A 84 -6.27 24.87 9.76
CA LEU A 84 -6.18 25.99 10.70
C LEU A 84 -5.69 27.22 9.94
N GLU A 85 -6.35 28.35 10.13
CA GLU A 85 -5.84 29.66 9.70
C GLU A 85 -4.66 30.05 10.60
N ASP A 86 -3.66 30.73 10.02
CA ASP A 86 -2.49 31.23 10.76
C ASP A 86 -2.87 32.31 11.79
#